data_AF-A0A397D9D3-F1
#
_entry.id   AF-A0A397D9D3-F1
#
_cell.length_a   1.000
_cell.length_b   1.000
_cell.length_c   1.000
_cell.angle_alpha   90.00
_cell.angle_beta   90.00
_cell.angle_gamma   90.00
#
_symmetry.space_group_name_H-M   'P 1'
#
loop_
_entity.id
_entity.type
_entity.pdbx_description
1 polymer ?
#
loop_
_entity_poly.entity_id
_entity_poly.type
_entity_poly.pdbx_seq_one_letter_code
_entity_poly.pdbx_strand_id
1 'polypeptide(L)'
;MALAMGGERVQQVHAAVHGLRTALLSHSQPPQATISTLMTLLSNILTNPTDPKYKSIRKDNPRFIRTVGTIVASHAFLQSV
;
A
#
# COMPACT_ATOMS: atom_id res chain seq x y z
N MET A 1 27.96 2.14 12.41
CA MET A 1 26.96 1.05 12.50
C MET A 1 25.72 1.44 11.70
N ALA A 2 25.82 1.60 10.37
CA ALA A 2 24.80 2.26 9.53
C ALA A 2 24.27 1.40 8.35
N LEU A 3 24.74 0.16 8.20
CA LEU A 3 24.42 -0.72 7.06
C LEU A 3 23.21 -1.64 7.31
N ALA A 4 22.73 -1.76 8.55
CA ALA A 4 21.61 -2.66 8.90
C ALA A 4 20.22 -2.09 8.54
N MET A 5 20.04 -0.77 8.57
CA MET A 5 18.71 -0.14 8.45
C MET A 5 18.07 -0.30 7.06
N GLY A 6 18.88 -0.46 6.00
CA GLY A 6 18.36 -0.71 4.65
C GLY A 6 17.76 -2.11 4.49
N GLY A 7 18.40 -3.12 5.10
CA GLY A 7 17.95 -4.52 5.02
C GLY A 7 16.64 -4.74 5.77
N GLU A 8 16.51 -4.18 6.97
CA GLU A 8 15.30 -4.31 7.80
C GLU A 8 14.08 -3.69 7.11
N ARG A 9 14.22 -2.50 6.50
CA ARG A 9 13.12 -1.85 5.78
C ARG A 9 12.71 -2.63 4.53
N VAL A 10 13.67 -3.18 3.78
CA VAL A 10 13.38 -4.02 2.61
C VAL A 10 12.67 -5.30 3.03
N GLN A 11 13.07 -5.93 4.14
CA GLN A 11 12.39 -7.09 4.69
C GLN A 11 10.96 -6.77 5.13
N GLN A 12 10.74 -5.61 5.77
CA GLN A 12 9.41 -5.16 6.18
C GLN A 12 8.48 -4.94 4.98
N VAL A 13 8.96 -4.29 3.93
CA VAL A 13 8.19 -4.11 2.69
C VAL A 13 7.88 -5.46 2.04
N HIS A 14 8.87 -6.36 1.99
CA HIS A 14 8.68 -7.68 1.38
C HIS A 14 7.64 -8.52 2.14
N ALA A 15 7.65 -8.48 3.48
CA ALA A 15 6.64 -9.12 4.31
C ALA A 15 5.24 -8.51 4.09
N ALA A 16 5.15 -7.18 3.99
CA ALA A 16 3.89 -6.50 3.73
C ALA A 16 3.31 -6.82 2.35
N VAL A 17 4.16 -6.91 1.31
CA VAL A 17 3.78 -7.34 -0.04
C VAL A 17 3.28 -8.78 -0.03
N HIS A 18 3.96 -9.69 0.67
CA HIS A 18 3.53 -11.08 0.78
C HIS A 18 2.19 -11.20 1.52
N GLY A 19 2.02 -10.46 2.63
CA GLY A 19 0.76 -10.40 3.37
C GLY A 19 -0.40 -9.87 2.52
N LEU A 20 -0.15 -8.81 1.74
CA LEU A 20 -1.12 -8.26 0.79
C LEU A 20 -1.50 -9.29 -0.28
N ARG A 21 -0.51 -9.98 -0.88
CA ARG A 21 -0.77 -11.01 -1.88
C ARG A 21 -1.66 -12.13 -1.33
N THR A 22 -1.34 -12.67 -0.16
CA THR A 22 -2.14 -13.72 0.48
C THR A 22 -3.58 -13.23 0.72
N ALA A 23 -3.74 -12.03 1.27
CA ALA A 23 -5.07 -11.47 1.53
C ALA A 23 -5.90 -11.25 0.26
N LEU A 24 -5.27 -10.80 -0.83
CA LEU A 24 -5.93 -10.62 -2.13
C LEU A 24 -6.35 -11.96 -2.75
N LEU A 25 -5.53 -13.00 -2.61
CA LEU A 25 -5.86 -14.36 -3.11
C LEU A 25 -6.98 -15.02 -2.31
N SER A 26 -7.11 -14.71 -1.02
CA SER A 26 -8.19 -15.19 -0.17
C SER A 26 -9.45 -14.33 -0.23
N HIS A 27 -9.42 -13.19 -0.94
CA HIS A 27 -10.57 -12.30 -1.04
C HIS A 27 -11.61 -12.86 -2.03
N SER A 28 -12.88 -12.75 -1.68
CA SER A 28 -13.99 -13.29 -2.48
C SER A 28 -14.25 -12.51 -3.78
N GLN A 29 -13.79 -11.27 -3.86
CA GLN A 29 -13.94 -10.42 -5.03
C GLN A 29 -12.61 -10.25 -5.80
N PRO A 30 -12.67 -10.02 -7.13
CA PRO A 30 -11.49 -9.82 -7.94
C PRO A 30 -10.63 -8.63 -7.41
N PRO A 31 -9.33 -8.84 -7.14
CA PRO A 31 -8.48 -7.84 -6.46
C PRO A 31 -8.03 -6.68 -7.36
N GLN A 32 -8.41 -6.66 -8.64
CA GLN A 32 -7.91 -5.71 -9.64
C GLN A 32 -8.17 -4.25 -9.24
N ALA A 33 -9.34 -3.94 -8.68
CA ALA A 33 -9.68 -2.58 -8.25
C ALA A 33 -8.79 -2.10 -7.09
N THR A 34 -8.48 -2.98 -6.14
CA THR A 34 -7.56 -2.72 -5.03
C THR A 34 -6.15 -2.49 -5.54
N ILE A 35 -5.63 -3.39 -6.37
CA ILE A 35 -4.29 -3.30 -6.95
C ILE A 35 -4.14 -2.03 -7.77
N SER A 36 -5.10 -1.72 -8.64
CA SER A 36 -5.09 -0.50 -9.46
C SER A 36 -5.10 0.77 -8.59
N THR A 37 -5.87 0.78 -7.51
CA THR A 37 -5.90 1.92 -6.58
C THR A 37 -4.56 2.09 -5.87
N LEU A 38 -3.96 0.99 -5.37
CA LEU A 38 -2.65 1.02 -4.71
C LEU A 38 -1.55 1.50 -5.66
N MET A 39 -1.50 0.98 -6.89
CA MET A 39 -0.55 1.43 -7.90
C MET A 39 -0.72 2.91 -8.22
N THR A 40 -1.96 3.40 -8.36
CA THR A 40 -2.23 4.82 -8.62
C THR A 40 -1.70 5.72 -7.50
N LEU A 41 -1.91 5.32 -6.24
CA LEU A 41 -1.41 6.06 -5.08
C LEU A 41 0.12 6.12 -5.08
N LEU A 42 0.78 4.99 -5.30
CA LEU A 42 2.25 4.92 -5.36
C LEU A 42 2.80 5.73 -6.54
N SER A 43 2.22 5.60 -7.73
CA SER A 43 2.62 6.39 -8.89
C SER A 43 2.49 7.88 -8.62
N ASN A 44 1.40 8.34 -8.00
CA ASN A 44 1.22 9.75 -7.66
C ASN A 44 2.31 10.26 -6.69
N ILE A 45 2.69 9.45 -5.69
CA ILE A 45 3.77 9.78 -4.75
C ILE A 45 5.12 9.83 -5.47
N LEU A 46 5.42 8.85 -6.33
CA LEU A 46 6.69 8.76 -7.05
C LEU A 46 6.85 9.84 -8.12
N THR A 47 5.77 10.20 -8.81
CA THR A 47 5.75 11.26 -9.82
C THR A 47 5.83 12.65 -9.19
N ASN A 48 5.22 12.86 -8.02
CA ASN A 48 5.18 14.15 -7.33
C ASN A 48 5.70 14.03 -5.88
N PRO A 49 7.00 13.71 -5.67
CA PRO A 49 7.52 13.36 -4.36
C PRO A 49 7.59 14.53 -3.37
N THR A 50 7.57 15.77 -3.87
CA THR A 50 7.62 17.00 -3.07
C THR A 50 6.24 17.50 -2.65
N ASP A 51 5.17 17.05 -3.31
CA ASP A 51 3.80 17.49 -3.00
C ASP A 51 3.22 16.64 -1.84
N PRO A 52 2.98 17.24 -0.65
CA PRO A 52 2.47 16.51 0.50
C PRO A 52 1.04 15.99 0.30
N LYS A 53 0.28 16.52 -0.68
CA LYS A 53 -1.08 16.08 -0.99
C LYS A 53 -1.15 14.60 -1.32
N TYR A 54 -0.15 14.06 -2.03
CA TYR A 54 -0.15 12.65 -2.43
C TYR A 54 0.32 11.70 -1.33
N LYS A 55 0.92 12.22 -0.26
CA LYS A 55 1.36 11.45 0.92
C LYS A 55 0.26 11.32 1.98
N SER A 56 -0.81 12.11 1.85
CA SER A 56 -1.95 12.07 2.77
C SER A 56 -3.18 11.48 2.09
N ILE A 57 -3.66 10.36 2.60
CA ILE A 57 -4.87 9.71 2.09
C ILE A 57 -6.00 9.95 3.06
N ARG A 58 -7.07 10.57 2.55
CA ARG A 58 -8.32 10.81 3.26
C ARG A 58 -9.04 9.48 3.53
N LYS A 59 -9.20 9.12 4.80
CA LYS A 59 -9.86 7.87 5.24
C LYS A 59 -11.33 7.82 4.85
N ASP A 60 -11.97 8.98 4.73
CA ASP A 60 -13.35 9.21 4.33
C ASP A 60 -13.57 9.13 2.81
N ASN A 61 -12.51 8.96 2.01
CA ASN A 61 -12.64 8.82 0.56
C ASN A 61 -13.41 7.52 0.21
N PRO A 62 -14.61 7.59 -0.41
CA PRO A 62 -15.43 6.41 -0.67
C PRO A 62 -14.72 5.39 -1.55
N ARG A 63 -13.88 5.85 -2.48
CA ARG A 63 -13.10 4.96 -3.36
C ARG A 63 -12.04 4.21 -2.56
N PHE A 64 -11.35 4.90 -1.65
CA PHE A 64 -10.35 4.27 -0.78
C PHE A 64 -10.97 3.23 0.15
N ILE A 65 -12.10 3.56 0.79
CA ILE A 65 -12.81 2.63 1.68
C ILE A 65 -13.22 1.37 0.93
N ARG A 66 -13.82 1.53 -0.26
CA ARG A 66 -14.35 0.40 -1.05
C ARG A 66 -13.26 -0.51 -1.62
N THR A 67 -12.10 0.03 -1.98
CA THR A 67 -11.06 -0.77 -2.66
C THR A 67 -9.93 -1.19 -1.73
N VAL A 68 -9.47 -0.30 -0.86
CA VAL A 68 -8.30 -0.53 0.03
C VAL A 68 -8.76 -0.83 1.46
N GLY A 69 -9.77 -0.11 1.96
CA GLY A 69 -10.23 -0.19 3.34
C GLY A 69 -10.85 -1.53 3.74
N THR A 70 -11.28 -2.35 2.77
CA THR A 70 -11.86 -3.68 2.98
C THR A 70 -10.81 -4.76 3.27
N ILE A 71 -9.53 -4.51 2.96
CA ILE A 71 -8.45 -5.48 3.11
C ILE A 71 -7.40 -4.92 4.07
N VAL A 72 -7.38 -5.43 5.30
CA VAL A 72 -6.47 -4.98 6.38
C VAL A 72 -5.00 -4.98 5.95
N ALA A 73 -4.58 -5.99 5.19
CA ALA A 73 -3.20 -6.10 4.69
C ALA A 73 -2.80 -4.94 3.75
N SER A 74 -3.75 -4.28 3.10
CA SER A 74 -3.48 -3.12 2.24
C SER A 74 -3.02 -1.90 3.05
N HIS A 75 -3.50 -1.74 4.29
CA HIS A 75 -3.02 -0.69 5.18
C HIS A 75 -1.58 -0.95 5.63
N ALA A 76 -1.27 -2.19 6.01
CA ALA A 76 0.10 -2.58 6.38
C ALA A 76 1.08 -2.35 5.23
N PHE A 77 0.67 -2.66 4.00
CA PHE A 77 1.45 -2.35 2.80
C PHE A 77 1.70 -0.85 2.63
N LEU A 78 0.67 -0.01 2.70
CA LEU A 78 0.81 1.45 2.57
C LEU A 78 1.65 2.10 3.67
N GLN A 79 1.72 1.50 4.86
CA GLN A 79 2.58 1.99 5.95
C GLN A 79 4.06 1.59 5.78
N SER A 80 4.34 0.54 5.01
CA SER A 80 5.70 0.04 4.81
C SER A 80 6.52 0.82 3.77
N VAL A 81 5.82 1.51 2.86
CA VAL A 81 6.37 2.24 1.71
C VAL A 81 6.55 3.72 2.01
#